data_AF-A0A183UH29-F1
#
_entry.id   AF-A0A183UH29-F1
#
_cell.length_a   1.000
_cell.length_b   1.000
_cell.length_c   1.000
_cell.angle_alpha   90.00
_cell.angle_beta   90.00
_cell.angle_gamma   90.00
#
_symmetry.space_group_name_H-M   'P 1'
#
loop_
_entity.id
_entity.type
_entity.pdbx_description
1 polymer ?
#
loop_
_entity_poly.entity_id
_entity_poly.type
_entity_poly.pdbx_seq_one_letter_code
_entity_poly.pdbx_strand_id
1 'polypeptide(L)'
;MLKAVLETANQQQQAVLKQVGRILSAIGPTAFPAPAAEFITNSISTRLPEFIYDPHNGCTFDVCINRYGDVIVQDGLTLDEVTEARLIVSKLDAAAYVRLTNHTLPKRASELCFDDTVKTLKELFGHNTSVFTHRYTYLRTQRKGESLSGYTGVVNR
;
A
#
# COMPACT_ATOMS: atom_id res chain seq x y z
N MET A 1 56.67 -25.68 -9.04
CA MET A 1 55.49 -25.56 -8.15
C MET A 1 54.68 -24.29 -8.41
N LEU A 2 55.28 -23.08 -8.40
CA LEU A 2 54.55 -21.81 -8.57
C LEU A 2 53.72 -21.69 -9.86
N LYS A 3 54.20 -22.18 -11.00
CA LYS A 3 53.44 -22.16 -12.26
C LYS A 3 52.16 -22.99 -12.21
N ALA A 4 52.24 -24.20 -11.66
CA ALA A 4 51.09 -25.09 -11.54
C ALA A 4 49.99 -24.47 -10.65
N VAL A 5 50.38 -23.85 -9.53
CA VAL A 5 49.43 -23.18 -8.63
C VAL A 5 48.70 -22.02 -9.30
N LEU A 6 49.40 -21.22 -10.10
CA LEU A 6 48.80 -20.11 -10.85
C LEU A 6 47.82 -20.60 -11.92
N GLU A 7 48.14 -21.72 -12.57
CA GLU A 7 47.33 -22.33 -13.61
C GLU A 7 46.04 -22.93 -13.03
N THR A 8 46.13 -23.60 -11.88
CA THR A 8 44.96 -24.11 -11.16
C THR A 8 44.05 -22.97 -10.67
N ALA A 9 44.63 -21.87 -10.16
CA ALA A 9 43.87 -20.70 -9.71
C ALA A 9 43.08 -20.05 -10.87
N ASN A 10 43.71 -19.91 -12.04
CA ASN A 10 43.07 -19.31 -13.21
C ASN A 10 41.96 -20.21 -13.79
N GLN A 11 42.17 -21.54 -13.81
CA GLN A 11 41.13 -22.50 -14.18
C GLN A 11 39.93 -22.45 -13.22
N GLN A 12 40.19 -22.32 -11.92
CA GLN A 12 39.14 -22.22 -10.91
C GLN A 12 38.33 -20.94 -11.09
N GLN A 13 38.97 -19.80 -11.39
CA GLN A 13 38.28 -18.55 -11.72
C GLN A 13 37.41 -18.66 -12.99
N GLN A 14 37.91 -19.30 -14.04
CA GLN A 14 37.13 -19.52 -15.28
C GLN A 14 35.94 -20.47 -15.06
N ALA A 15 36.09 -21.49 -14.22
CA ALA A 15 35.00 -22.39 -13.86
C ALA A 15 33.89 -21.65 -13.11
N VAL A 16 34.26 -20.79 -12.16
CA VAL A 16 33.30 -19.94 -11.41
C VAL A 16 32.57 -18.98 -12.36
N LEU A 17 33.28 -18.30 -13.27
CA LEU A 17 32.64 -17.40 -14.25
C LEU A 17 31.65 -18.11 -15.18
N LYS A 18 31.98 -19.33 -15.64
CA LYS A 18 31.06 -20.14 -16.45
C LYS A 18 29.83 -20.60 -15.65
N GLN A 19 30.00 -20.90 -14.37
CA GLN A 19 28.89 -21.27 -13.49
C GLN A 19 27.96 -20.08 -13.24
N VAL A 20 28.50 -18.89 -12.99
CA VAL A 20 27.73 -17.65 -12.84
C VAL A 20 26.97 -17.32 -14.14
N GLY A 21 27.61 -17.47 -15.31
CA GLY A 21 26.94 -17.28 -16.60
C GLY A 21 25.77 -18.25 -16.85
N ARG A 22 25.91 -19.51 -16.44
CA ARG A 22 24.81 -20.50 -16.51
C ARG A 22 23.65 -20.17 -15.57
N ILE A 23 23.93 -19.68 -14.37
CA ILE A 23 22.90 -19.25 -13.42
C ILE A 23 22.14 -18.04 -13.99
N LEU A 24 22.86 -17.08 -14.59
CA LEU A 24 22.25 -15.90 -15.19
C LEU A 24 21.40 -16.22 -16.44
N SER A 25 21.86 -17.14 -17.31
CA SER A 25 21.08 -17.58 -18.48
C SER A 25 19.88 -18.46 -18.15
N ALA A 26 19.90 -19.17 -17.01
CA ALA A 26 18.75 -19.96 -16.56
C ALA A 26 17.61 -19.07 -16.03
N ILE A 27 17.92 -17.84 -15.63
CA ILE A 27 16.95 -16.80 -15.28
C ILE A 27 16.61 -16.06 -16.59
N GLY A 28 15.75 -16.67 -17.41
CA GLY A 28 15.19 -15.99 -18.58
C GLY A 28 14.39 -14.74 -18.18
N PRO A 29 14.23 -13.75 -19.06
CA PRO A 29 13.45 -12.55 -18.76
C PRO A 29 11.95 -12.87 -18.86
N THR A 30 11.39 -13.65 -17.94
CA THR A 30 9.94 -13.78 -17.78
C THR A 30 9.61 -14.29 -16.38
N ALA A 31 8.69 -13.60 -15.71
CA ALA A 31 8.18 -13.80 -14.35
C ALA A 31 9.15 -13.39 -13.22
N PHE A 32 8.74 -12.34 -12.50
CA PHE A 32 9.29 -11.99 -11.19
C PHE A 32 9.24 -13.24 -10.30
N PRO A 33 10.33 -13.63 -9.62
CA PRO A 33 10.27 -14.73 -8.67
C PRO A 33 9.19 -14.41 -7.62
N ALA A 34 8.26 -15.32 -7.34
CA ALA A 34 7.27 -15.17 -6.26
C ALA A 34 7.87 -14.66 -4.93
N PRO A 35 9.11 -15.04 -4.52
CA PRO A 35 9.77 -14.48 -3.34
C PRO A 35 9.97 -12.96 -3.36
N ALA A 36 10.11 -12.36 -4.56
CA ALA A 36 10.33 -10.93 -4.70
C ALA A 36 9.02 -10.12 -4.62
N ALA A 37 7.91 -10.64 -5.15
CA ALA A 37 6.60 -10.01 -4.99
C ALA A 37 6.12 -10.05 -3.53
N GLU A 38 6.34 -11.17 -2.83
CA GLU A 38 6.07 -11.28 -1.39
C GLU A 38 6.94 -10.31 -0.59
N PHE A 39 8.24 -10.18 -0.93
CA PHE A 39 9.13 -9.22 -0.28
C PHE A 39 8.65 -7.78 -0.45
N ILE A 40 8.25 -7.38 -1.67
CA ILE A 40 7.72 -6.05 -1.95
C ILE A 40 6.41 -5.82 -1.18
N THR A 41 5.48 -6.76 -1.25
CA THR A 41 4.19 -6.68 -0.55
C THR A 41 4.40 -6.53 0.97
N ASN A 42 5.31 -7.32 1.55
CA ASN A 42 5.65 -7.22 2.97
C ASN A 42 6.31 -5.88 3.30
N SER A 43 7.22 -5.39 2.46
CA SER A 43 7.89 -4.09 2.62
C SER A 43 6.92 -2.91 2.58
N ILE A 44 5.92 -2.94 1.69
CA ILE A 44 4.87 -1.92 1.64
C ILE A 44 3.94 -2.08 2.85
N SER A 45 3.56 -3.32 3.19
CA SER A 45 2.68 -3.63 4.32
C SER A 45 3.25 -3.10 5.64
N THR A 46 4.55 -3.23 5.93
CA THR A 46 5.12 -2.72 7.19
C THR A 46 5.07 -1.20 7.33
N ARG A 47 4.97 -0.47 6.21
CA ARG A 47 4.87 1.01 6.18
C ARG A 47 3.43 1.52 6.21
N LEU A 48 2.47 0.65 5.88
CA LEU A 48 1.05 0.94 5.93
C LEU A 48 0.49 0.60 7.31
N PRO A 49 0.00 1.59 8.08
CA PRO A 49 -0.71 1.30 9.32
C PRO A 49 -2.06 0.63 9.05
N GLU A 50 -2.62 -0.01 10.08
CA GLU A 50 -4.01 -0.47 10.04
C GLU A 50 -4.96 0.73 9.91
N PHE A 51 -5.94 0.60 9.02
CA PHE A 51 -6.97 1.59 8.77
C PHE A 51 -8.13 1.38 9.72
N ILE A 52 -8.34 2.36 10.59
CA ILE A 52 -9.45 2.42 11.54
C ILE A 52 -10.33 3.60 11.13
N TYR A 53 -11.57 3.32 10.74
CA TYR A 53 -12.50 4.36 10.30
C TYR A 53 -13.04 5.17 11.49
N ASP A 54 -12.70 6.45 11.52
CA ASP A 54 -13.21 7.42 12.49
C ASP A 54 -13.42 8.79 11.81
N PRO A 55 -14.62 9.05 11.28
CA PRO A 55 -14.90 10.30 10.57
C PRO A 55 -14.88 11.52 11.49
N HIS A 56 -15.10 11.37 12.81
CA HIS A 56 -15.06 12.48 13.74
C HIS A 56 -13.64 13.00 13.97
N ASN A 57 -12.66 12.08 13.95
CA ASN A 57 -11.26 12.42 14.06
C ASN A 57 -10.56 12.61 12.71
N GLY A 58 -11.31 12.56 11.60
CA GLY A 58 -10.79 12.74 10.24
C GLY A 58 -10.05 11.52 9.68
N CYS A 59 -10.16 10.37 10.35
CA CYS A 59 -9.65 9.08 9.88
C CYS A 59 -10.60 8.52 8.83
N THR A 60 -10.55 9.10 7.64
CA THR A 60 -11.33 8.70 6.45
C THR A 60 -10.41 8.04 5.43
N PHE A 61 -10.98 7.26 4.52
CA PHE A 61 -10.20 6.60 3.48
C PHE A 61 -9.58 7.59 2.50
N ASP A 62 -10.21 8.75 2.24
CA ASP A 62 -9.60 9.82 1.45
C ASP A 62 -8.28 10.32 2.07
N VAL A 63 -8.24 10.49 3.40
CA VAL A 63 -7.02 10.89 4.12
C VAL A 63 -5.97 9.78 4.08
N CYS A 64 -6.40 8.52 4.21
CA CYS A 64 -5.51 7.35 4.15
C CYS A 64 -4.84 7.25 2.77
N ILE A 65 -5.61 7.27 1.69
CA ILE A 65 -5.09 7.12 0.34
C ILE A 65 -4.29 8.34 -0.11
N ASN A 66 -4.62 9.55 0.35
CA ASN A 66 -3.79 10.74 0.09
C ASN A 66 -2.42 10.65 0.78
N ARG A 67 -2.35 9.98 1.95
CA ARG A 67 -1.10 9.84 2.69
C ARG A 67 -0.22 8.72 2.15
N TYR A 68 -0.83 7.59 1.76
CA TYR A 68 -0.09 6.36 1.44
C TYR A 68 -0.25 5.89 -0.01
N GLY A 69 -1.09 6.55 -0.81
CA GLY A 69 -1.36 6.16 -2.20
C GLY A 69 -0.09 6.14 -3.05
N ASP A 70 0.75 7.18 -2.94
CA ASP A 70 2.02 7.22 -3.66
C ASP A 70 2.97 6.08 -3.27
N VAL A 71 2.98 5.67 -2.00
CA VAL A 71 3.80 4.54 -1.53
C VAL A 71 3.34 3.23 -2.17
N ILE A 72 2.02 3.04 -2.25
CA ILE A 72 1.43 1.85 -2.89
C ILE A 72 1.77 1.85 -4.38
N VAL A 73 1.57 2.97 -5.07
CA VAL A 73 1.77 3.07 -6.52
C VAL A 73 3.24 2.99 -6.91
N GLN A 74 4.14 3.71 -6.24
CA GLN A 74 5.56 3.78 -6.62
C GLN A 74 6.33 2.52 -6.23
N ASP A 75 6.06 1.97 -5.05
CA ASP A 75 6.79 0.79 -4.59
C ASP A 75 6.11 -0.51 -5.04
N GLY A 76 4.83 -0.42 -5.41
CA GLY A 76 4.02 -1.50 -5.97
C GLY A 76 4.04 -1.59 -7.50
N LEU A 77 4.83 -0.78 -8.23
CA LEU A 77 4.86 -0.77 -9.71
C LEU A 77 5.01 -2.14 -10.41
N THR A 78 5.53 -3.14 -9.68
CA THR A 78 5.75 -4.50 -10.18
C THR A 78 4.72 -5.52 -9.69
N LEU A 79 3.82 -5.11 -8.79
CA LEU A 79 2.70 -5.90 -8.30
C LEU A 79 1.56 -5.84 -9.32
N ASP A 80 0.79 -6.92 -9.40
CA ASP A 80 -0.46 -6.92 -10.15
C ASP A 80 -1.58 -6.25 -9.35
N GLU A 81 -2.59 -5.72 -10.05
CA GLU A 81 -3.73 -5.01 -9.45
C GLU A 81 -4.45 -5.83 -8.37
N VAL A 82 -4.50 -7.15 -8.49
CA VAL A 82 -5.16 -8.02 -7.50
C VAL A 82 -4.33 -8.09 -6.22
N THR A 83 -3.00 -8.14 -6.33
CA THR A 83 -2.10 -8.08 -5.17
C THR A 83 -2.15 -6.72 -4.48
N GLU A 84 -2.21 -5.62 -5.23
CA GLU A 84 -2.37 -4.27 -4.66
C GLU A 84 -3.73 -4.10 -3.96
N ALA A 85 -4.81 -4.59 -4.57
CA ALA A 85 -6.14 -4.59 -3.95
C ALA A 85 -6.14 -5.38 -2.63
N ARG A 86 -5.57 -6.59 -2.63
CA ARG A 86 -5.43 -7.42 -1.43
C ARG A 86 -4.60 -6.75 -0.35
N LEU A 87 -3.53 -6.03 -0.72
CA LEU A 87 -2.72 -5.27 0.22
C LEU A 87 -3.55 -4.19 0.93
N ILE A 88 -4.34 -3.40 0.19
CA ILE A 88 -5.23 -2.40 0.81
C ILE A 88 -6.26 -3.08 1.72
N VAL A 89 -6.93 -4.13 1.24
CA VAL A 89 -7.95 -4.84 2.01
C VAL A 89 -7.36 -5.46 3.29
N SER A 90 -6.10 -5.92 3.25
CA SER A 90 -5.39 -6.47 4.41
C SER A 90 -5.11 -5.44 5.52
N LYS A 91 -5.24 -4.15 5.21
CA LYS A 91 -5.03 -3.06 6.16
C LYS A 91 -6.29 -2.60 6.85
N LEU A 92 -7.45 -3.07 6.43
CA LEU A 92 -8.71 -2.69 7.07
C LEU A 92 -8.81 -3.34 8.45
N ASP A 93 -9.24 -2.57 9.44
CA ASP A 93 -9.66 -3.15 10.72
C ASP A 93 -10.87 -4.08 10.52
N ALA A 94 -11.18 -4.88 11.54
CA ALA A 94 -12.25 -5.87 11.47
C ALA A 94 -13.60 -5.22 11.10
N ALA A 95 -13.90 -4.02 11.62
CA ALA A 95 -15.16 -3.35 11.35
C ALA A 95 -15.26 -2.83 9.91
N ALA A 96 -14.19 -2.24 9.37
CA ALA A 96 -14.15 -1.79 7.99
C ALA A 96 -14.18 -2.97 7.01
N TYR A 97 -13.47 -4.06 7.31
CA TYR A 97 -13.48 -5.25 6.47
C TYR A 97 -14.89 -5.85 6.34
N VAL A 98 -15.63 -5.99 7.45
CA VAL A 98 -17.02 -6.50 7.43
C VAL A 98 -17.93 -5.63 6.56
N ARG A 99 -17.80 -4.31 6.66
CA ARG A 99 -18.59 -3.36 5.85
C ARG A 99 -18.25 -3.48 4.36
N LEU A 100 -16.97 -3.59 4.01
CA LEU A 100 -16.56 -3.85 2.64
C LEU A 100 -17.17 -5.15 2.13
N THR A 101 -16.98 -6.27 2.84
CA THR A 101 -17.47 -7.57 2.37
C THR A 101 -18.98 -7.61 2.21
N ASN A 102 -19.73 -6.91 3.07
CA ASN A 102 -21.18 -6.82 2.94
C ASN A 102 -21.59 -5.98 1.72
N HIS A 103 -20.84 -4.92 1.40
CA HIS A 103 -21.11 -4.08 0.24
C HIS A 103 -20.76 -4.75 -1.10
N THR A 104 -19.74 -5.61 -1.12
CA THR A 104 -19.31 -6.28 -2.36
C THR A 104 -20.19 -7.47 -2.74
N LEU A 105 -21.10 -7.90 -1.87
CA LEU A 105 -21.98 -9.04 -2.16
C LEU A 105 -22.78 -8.84 -3.46
N PRO A 106 -22.93 -9.91 -4.28
CA PRO A 106 -22.53 -11.29 -4.03
C PRO A 106 -21.04 -11.61 -4.32
N LYS A 107 -20.27 -10.64 -4.83
CA LYS A 107 -18.83 -10.82 -5.14
C LYS A 107 -17.99 -10.85 -3.88
N ARG A 108 -16.86 -11.55 -3.93
CA ARG A 108 -15.87 -11.53 -2.84
C ARG A 108 -15.01 -10.28 -2.92
N ALA A 109 -14.59 -9.75 -1.77
CA ALA A 109 -13.65 -8.63 -1.73
C ALA A 109 -12.32 -8.95 -2.44
N SER A 110 -11.93 -10.23 -2.51
CA SER A 110 -10.75 -10.72 -3.24
C SER A 110 -10.90 -10.72 -4.77
N GLU A 111 -12.10 -10.48 -5.29
CA GLU A 111 -12.42 -10.45 -6.74
C GLU A 111 -12.41 -9.02 -7.30
N LEU A 112 -12.21 -8.00 -6.45
CA LEU A 112 -12.11 -6.61 -6.89
C LEU A 112 -10.71 -6.32 -7.46
N CYS A 113 -10.64 -5.54 -8.53
CA CYS A 113 -9.39 -4.92 -8.95
C CYS A 113 -9.04 -3.74 -8.03
N PHE A 114 -7.86 -3.17 -8.24
CA PHE A 114 -7.36 -2.06 -7.43
C PHE A 114 -8.30 -0.84 -7.49
N ASP A 115 -8.67 -0.40 -8.69
CA ASP A 115 -9.53 0.77 -8.88
C ASP A 115 -10.92 0.59 -8.25
N ASP A 116 -11.54 -0.58 -8.44
CA ASP A 116 -12.84 -0.89 -7.84
C ASP A 116 -12.78 -0.92 -6.31
N THR A 117 -11.67 -1.43 -5.76
CA THR A 117 -11.42 -1.45 -4.31
C THR A 117 -11.30 -0.03 -3.78
N VAL A 118 -10.44 0.80 -4.38
CA VAL A 118 -10.25 2.20 -3.98
C VAL A 118 -11.57 2.97 -4.08
N LYS A 119 -12.32 2.79 -5.15
CA LYS A 119 -13.64 3.42 -5.34
C LYS A 119 -14.62 3.01 -4.25
N THR A 120 -14.77 1.72 -4.00
CA THR A 120 -15.69 1.20 -2.98
C THR A 120 -15.32 1.70 -1.58
N LEU A 121 -14.03 1.77 -1.27
CA LEU A 121 -13.56 2.26 0.03
C LEU A 121 -13.78 3.78 0.18
N LYS A 122 -13.68 4.57 -0.89
CA LYS A 122 -14.08 5.99 -0.87
C LYS A 122 -15.57 6.16 -0.65
N GLU A 123 -16.41 5.31 -1.24
CA GLU A 123 -17.86 5.36 -1.04
C GLU A 123 -18.25 5.00 0.41
N LEU A 124 -17.62 3.98 0.99
CA LEU A 124 -17.93 3.50 2.34
C LEU A 124 -17.32 4.35 3.45
N PHE A 125 -16.10 4.85 3.23
CA PHE A 125 -15.25 5.42 4.29
C PHE A 125 -14.63 6.77 3.91
N GLY A 126 -15.01 7.33 2.77
CA GLY A 126 -14.57 8.67 2.37
C GLY A 126 -15.23 9.78 3.19
N HIS A 127 -14.92 11.01 2.80
CA HIS A 127 -15.56 12.19 3.33
C HIS A 127 -17.03 12.25 2.88
N ASN A 128 -17.93 11.76 3.73
CA ASN A 128 -19.37 11.78 3.47
C ASN A 128 -20.08 12.98 4.12
N THR A 129 -19.34 13.99 4.57
CA THR A 129 -19.95 15.19 5.15
C THR A 129 -20.59 16.03 4.04
N SER A 130 -21.92 16.09 4.06
CA SER A 130 -22.65 17.03 3.21
C SER A 130 -22.12 18.45 3.42
N VAL A 131 -22.16 19.28 2.36
CA VAL A 131 -21.90 20.73 2.45
C VAL A 131 -22.71 21.36 3.59
N PHE A 132 -23.94 20.86 3.82
CA PHE A 132 -24.77 21.31 4.94
C PHE A 132 -24.15 20.97 6.29
N THR A 133 -23.71 19.73 6.50
CA THR A 133 -23.06 19.28 7.74
C THR A 133 -21.79 20.07 8.00
N HIS A 134 -20.98 20.30 6.97
CA HIS A 134 -19.76 21.08 7.08
C HIS A 134 -20.04 22.54 7.49
N ARG A 135 -21.00 23.21 6.82
CA ARG A 135 -21.45 24.58 7.19
C ARG A 135 -22.04 24.64 8.59
N TYR A 136 -22.84 23.66 8.96
CA TYR A 136 -23.45 23.59 10.28
C TYR A 136 -22.39 23.43 11.38
N THR A 137 -21.40 22.56 11.18
CA THR A 137 -20.26 22.41 12.08
C THR A 137 -19.48 23.73 12.19
N TYR A 138 -19.13 24.35 11.07
CA TYR A 138 -18.45 25.66 11.04
C TYR A 138 -19.19 26.71 11.88
N LEU A 139 -20.50 26.87 11.66
CA LEU A 139 -21.32 27.85 12.38
C LEU A 139 -21.43 27.56 13.89
N ARG A 140 -21.27 26.31 14.31
CA ARG A 140 -21.30 25.91 15.73
C ARG A 140 -19.92 25.92 16.39
N THR A 141 -18.83 26.02 15.63
CA THR A 141 -17.47 26.03 16.17
C THR A 141 -17.18 27.35 16.88
N GLN A 142 -17.22 27.31 18.21
CA GLN A 142 -16.84 28.44 19.07
C GLN A 142 -15.40 28.29 19.53
N ARG A 143 -14.71 29.43 19.67
CA ARG A 143 -13.34 29.46 20.20
C ARG A 143 -13.37 29.17 21.71
N LYS A 144 -12.66 28.13 22.17
CA LYS A 144 -12.67 27.66 23.57
C LYS A 144 -11.38 27.98 24.33
N GLY A 145 -10.73 29.07 23.96
CA GLY A 145 -9.48 29.53 24.60
C GLY A 145 -8.21 29.02 23.93
N GLU A 146 -8.31 28.21 22.86
CA GLU A 146 -7.14 27.89 22.03
C GLU A 146 -6.53 29.13 21.34
N SER A 147 -5.27 28.98 20.93
CA SER A 147 -4.57 29.97 20.09
C SER A 147 -5.33 30.19 18.77
N LEU A 148 -5.10 31.33 18.13
CA LEU A 148 -5.71 31.62 16.84
C LEU A 148 -5.35 30.54 15.81
N SER A 149 -4.10 30.07 15.79
CA SER A 149 -3.67 28.98 14.90
C SER A 149 -4.40 27.66 15.19
N GLY A 150 -4.63 27.33 16.46
CA GLY A 150 -5.39 26.14 16.86
C GLY A 150 -6.85 26.22 16.41
N TYR A 151 -7.50 27.36 16.60
CA TYR A 151 -8.87 27.59 16.15
C TYR A 151 -9.00 27.48 14.62
N THR A 152 -8.08 28.11 13.87
CA THR A 152 -8.06 28.04 12.41
C THR A 152 -7.87 26.60 11.91
N GLY A 153 -7.07 25.78 12.60
CA GLY A 153 -6.90 24.37 12.28
C GLY A 153 -8.17 23.53 12.47
N VAL A 154 -9.01 23.86 13.44
CA VAL A 154 -10.32 23.21 13.65
C VAL A 154 -11.33 23.64 12.59
N VAL A 155 -11.31 24.92 12.21
CA VAL A 155 -12.24 25.50 11.24
C VAL A 155 -11.96 25.04 9.81
N ASN A 156 -10.69 24.88 9.44
CA ASN A 156 -10.27 24.50 8.08
C ASN A 156 -10.16 22.99 7.86
N ARG A 157 -10.59 22.18 8.82
CA ARG A 157 -10.54 20.71 8.75
C ARG A 157 -11.62 20.14 7.85
#